data_AF-A0A1H8D8N8-F1
#
_entry.id   AF-A0A1H8D8N8-F1
#
_cell.length_a   1.000
_cell.length_b   1.000
_cell.length_c   1.000
_cell.angle_alpha   90.00
_cell.angle_beta   90.00
_cell.angle_gamma   90.00
#
_symmetry.space_group_name_H-M   'P 1'
#
loop_
_entity.id
_entity.type
_entity.pdbx_description
1 polymer ?
#
loop_
_entity_poly.entity_id
_entity_poly.type
_entity_poly.pdbx_seq_one_letter_code
_entity_poly.pdbx_strand_id
1 'polypeptide(L)'
;MRHELTGISKAHRQLLLASELTVDRALAERLADLAHQVGDLSADSPNHEAIRTIETQLRTVGRDSHPDVRAAIGRARTLLTPYSESAD
;
A
#
# COMPACT_ATOMS: atom_id res chain seq x y z
N MET A 1 18.22 -18.62 -4.47
CA MET A 1 16.76 -18.62 -4.25
C MET A 1 16.23 -17.26 -4.68
N ARG A 2 15.42 -17.16 -5.74
CA ARG A 2 14.67 -15.94 -6.01
C ARG A 2 13.63 -15.83 -4.90
N HIS A 3 13.79 -14.90 -3.97
CA HIS A 3 12.73 -14.58 -3.02
C HIS A 3 11.53 -14.11 -3.83
N GLU A 4 10.46 -14.90 -3.90
CA GLU A 4 9.17 -14.40 -4.33
C GLU A 4 8.76 -13.31 -3.35
N LEU A 5 8.69 -12.07 -3.83
CA LEU A 5 8.20 -10.96 -3.02
C LEU A 5 6.75 -11.25 -2.64
N THR A 6 6.44 -11.24 -1.35
CA THR A 6 5.09 -11.38 -0.82
C THR A 6 4.19 -10.26 -1.34
N GLY A 7 2.86 -10.44 -1.26
CA GLY A 7 1.91 -9.40 -1.64
C GLY A 7 2.17 -8.08 -0.90
N ILE A 8 2.49 -8.17 0.40
CA ILE A 8 2.89 -7.05 1.25
C ILE A 8 4.14 -6.34 0.71
N SER A 9 5.22 -7.08 0.39
CA SER A 9 6.44 -6.46 -0.16
C SER A 9 6.20 -5.78 -1.51
N LYS A 10 5.30 -6.31 -2.33
CA LYS A 10 4.91 -5.69 -3.60
C LYS A 10 4.06 -4.44 -3.36
N ALA A 11 3.13 -4.47 -2.40
CA ALA A 11 2.32 -3.32 -2.02
C ALA A 11 3.18 -2.16 -1.51
N HIS A 12 4.15 -2.44 -0.64
CA HIS A 12 5.16 -1.48 -0.18
C HIS A 12 5.84 -0.77 -1.36
N ARG A 13 6.36 -1.53 -2.34
CA ARG A 13 7.01 -0.95 -3.53
C ARG A 13 6.08 -0.09 -4.38
N GLN A 14 4.82 -0.46 -4.53
CA GLN A 14 3.85 0.35 -5.27
C GLN A 14 3.64 1.71 -4.59
N LEU A 15 3.62 1.76 -3.25
CA LEU A 15 3.44 3.00 -2.51
C LEU A 15 4.67 3.91 -2.57
N LEU A 16 5.88 3.34 -2.55
CA LEU A 16 7.11 4.12 -2.81
C LEU A 16 7.10 4.73 -4.22
N LEU A 17 6.78 3.94 -5.25
CA LEU A 17 6.66 4.45 -6.62
C LEU A 17 5.58 5.55 -6.72
N ALA A 18 4.44 5.37 -6.05
CA ALA A 18 3.39 6.38 -6.02
C ALA A 18 3.87 7.69 -5.37
N SER A 19 4.67 7.59 -4.31
CA SER A 19 5.30 8.74 -3.64
C SER A 19 6.28 9.48 -4.56
N GLU A 20 7.10 8.75 -5.32
CA GLU A 20 8.06 9.34 -6.27
C GLU A 20 7.39 10.00 -7.48
N LEU A 21 6.23 9.50 -7.90
CA LEU A 21 5.48 10.00 -9.06
C LEU A 21 4.61 11.23 -8.75
N THR A 22 4.37 11.54 -7.47
CA THR A 22 3.57 12.71 -7.10
C THR A 22 4.42 13.96 -6.97
N VAL A 23 3.94 15.06 -7.55
CA VAL A 23 4.54 16.39 -7.40
C VAL A 23 4.04 17.14 -6.17
N ASP A 24 2.90 16.72 -5.62
CA ASP A 24 2.40 17.22 -4.34
C ASP A 24 3.20 16.58 -3.21
N ARG A 25 3.94 17.43 -2.48
CA ARG A 25 4.82 17.02 -1.39
C ARG A 25 4.06 16.39 -0.22
N ALA A 26 2.90 16.93 0.16
CA ALA A 26 2.13 16.39 1.28
C ALA A 26 1.56 15.01 0.94
N LEU A 27 1.14 14.83 -0.31
CA LEU A 27 0.74 13.52 -0.83
C LEU A 27 1.92 12.55 -0.89
N ALA A 28 3.10 13.02 -1.31
CA ALA A 28 4.32 12.21 -1.38
C ALA A 28 4.70 11.65 -0.01
N GLU A 29 4.77 12.53 0.99
CA GLU A 29 5.09 12.18 2.37
C GLU A 29 4.06 11.18 2.93
N ARG A 30 2.76 11.42 2.71
CA ARG A 30 1.71 10.52 3.16
C ARG A 30 1.77 9.13 2.50
N LEU A 31 2.11 9.06 1.22
CA LEU A 31 2.31 7.78 0.53
C LEU A 31 3.55 7.06 1.02
N ALA A 32 4.63 7.77 1.35
CA ALA A 32 5.82 7.20 1.96
C ALA A 32 5.53 6.65 3.36
N ASP A 33 4.75 7.36 4.19
CA ASP A 33 4.34 6.88 5.51
C ASP A 33 3.51 5.60 5.42
N LEU A 34 2.57 5.55 4.47
CA LEU A 34 1.80 4.34 4.19
C LEU A 34 2.69 3.19 3.68
N ALA A 35 3.70 3.51 2.87
CA ALA A 35 4.68 2.54 2.39
C ALA A 35 5.46 1.91 3.56
N HIS A 36 5.90 2.72 4.53
CA HIS A 36 6.56 2.24 5.76
C HIS A 36 5.62 1.36 6.59
N GLN A 37 4.40 1.80 6.84
CA GLN A 37 3.40 1.01 7.59
C GLN A 37 3.15 -0.35 6.94
N VAL A 38 3.09 -0.41 5.60
CA VAL A 38 2.97 -1.68 4.87
C VAL A 38 4.25 -2.51 4.98
N GLY A 39 5.43 -1.88 4.94
CA GLY A 39 6.71 -2.56 5.12
C GLY A 39 6.89 -3.22 6.48
N ASP A 40 6.25 -2.69 7.52
CA ASP A 40 6.26 -3.23 8.88
C ASP A 40 5.29 -4.41 9.07
N LEU A 41 4.42 -4.69 8.10
CA LEU A 41 3.49 -5.83 8.16
C LEU A 41 4.23 -7.15 7.94
N SER A 42 3.92 -8.14 8.78
CA SER A 42 4.37 -9.52 8.56
C SER A 42 3.40 -10.27 7.64
N ALA A 43 3.95 -10.97 6.63
CA ALA A 43 3.16 -11.86 5.77
C ALA A 43 2.79 -13.17 6.47
N ASP A 44 3.58 -13.59 7.45
CA ASP A 44 3.40 -14.85 8.19
C ASP A 44 2.40 -14.70 9.34
N SER A 45 2.19 -13.47 9.82
CA SER A 45 1.21 -13.13 10.85
C SER A 45 0.60 -11.75 10.55
N PRO A 46 -0.32 -11.68 9.57
CA PRO A 46 -0.88 -10.40 9.13
C PRO A 46 -1.77 -9.78 10.20
N ASN A 47 -1.46 -8.54 10.60
CA ASN A 47 -2.36 -7.74 11.42
C ASN A 47 -3.52 -7.21 10.56
N HIS A 48 -4.61 -7.96 10.52
CA HIS A 48 -5.80 -7.65 9.70
C HIS A 48 -6.39 -6.26 9.97
N GLU A 49 -6.39 -5.80 11.22
CA GLU A 49 -6.94 -4.48 11.58
C GLU A 49 -6.05 -3.34 11.04
N ALA A 50 -4.72 -3.49 11.18
CA ALA A 50 -3.77 -2.55 10.60
C ALA A 50 -3.91 -2.49 9.07
N ILE A 51 -4.06 -3.65 8.41
CA ILE A 51 -4.25 -3.72 6.95
C ILE A 51 -5.54 -3.03 6.53
N ARG A 52 -6.68 -3.29 7.21
CA ARG A 52 -7.96 -2.60 6.92
C ARG A 52 -7.87 -1.08 7.10
N THR A 53 -7.11 -0.65 8.10
CA THR A 53 -6.85 0.78 8.34
C THR A 53 -6.07 1.40 7.19
N ILE A 54 -4.99 0.74 6.75
CA ILE A 54 -4.19 1.14 5.58
C ILE A 54 -5.06 1.18 4.31
N GLU A 55 -5.87 0.15 4.04
CA GLU A 55 -6.75 0.11 2.87
C GLU A 55 -7.78 1.26 2.86
N THR A 56 -8.26 1.66 4.04
CA THR A 56 -9.19 2.79 4.19
C THR A 56 -8.48 4.12 3.92
N GLN A 57 -7.26 4.29 4.41
CA GLN A 57 -6.44 5.47 4.13
C GLN A 57 -6.05 5.55 2.63
N LEU A 58 -5.73 4.43 1.99
CA LEU A 58 -5.44 4.40 0.56
C LEU A 58 -6.66 4.75 -0.30
N ARG A 59 -7.89 4.44 0.15
CA ARG A 59 -9.12 4.87 -0.52
C ARG A 59 -9.31 6.38 -0.52
N THR A 60 -8.98 7.05 0.59
CA THR A 60 -9.11 8.51 0.70
C THR A 60 -8.03 9.23 -0.08
N VAL A 61 -6.80 8.71 -0.06
CA VAL A 61 -5.64 9.35 -0.71
C VAL A 61 -5.72 9.33 -2.24
N GLY A 62 -6.21 8.25 -2.86
CA GLY A 62 -6.14 8.07 -4.32
C GLY A 62 -7.23 8.76 -5.16
N ARG A 63 -8.19 9.47 -4.55
CA ARG A 63 -9.39 9.96 -5.27
C ARG A 63 -9.09 11.08 -6.27
N ASP A 64 -8.19 12.00 -5.90
CA ASP A 64 -7.88 13.22 -6.66
C ASP A 64 -6.44 13.24 -7.20
N SER A 65 -5.73 12.11 -7.16
CA SER A 65 -4.34 12.00 -7.61
C SER A 65 -4.22 11.78 -9.13
N HIS A 66 -3.01 12.03 -9.66
CA HIS A 66 -2.59 11.67 -11.02
C HIS A 66 -2.93 10.20 -11.36
N PRO A 67 -3.29 9.86 -12.61
CA PRO A 67 -3.68 8.50 -12.99
C PRO A 67 -2.67 7.41 -12.59
N ASP A 68 -1.37 7.66 -12.74
CA ASP A 68 -0.34 6.68 -12.38
C ASP A 68 -0.23 6.45 -10.87
N VAL A 69 -0.33 7.53 -10.08
CA VAL A 69 -0.37 7.46 -8.61
C VAL A 69 -1.61 6.67 -8.17
N ARG A 70 -2.77 6.94 -8.78
CA ARG A 70 -4.01 6.22 -8.54
C ARG A 70 -3.91 4.74 -8.91
N ALA A 71 -3.26 4.42 -10.02
CA ALA A 71 -3.04 3.05 -10.46
C ALA A 71 -2.12 2.29 -9.49
N ALA A 72 -1.04 2.92 -9.02
CA ALA A 72 -0.13 2.34 -8.04
C ALA A 72 -0.83 2.10 -6.68
N ILE A 73 -1.60 3.08 -6.19
CA ILE A 73 -2.45 2.94 -4.99
C ILE A 73 -3.46 1.79 -5.16
N GLY A 74 -4.11 1.71 -6.32
CA GLY A 74 -5.06 0.64 -6.64
C GLY A 74 -4.41 -0.74 -6.59
N ARG A 75 -3.22 -0.89 -7.19
CA ARG A 75 -2.43 -2.14 -7.15
C ARG A 75 -2.01 -2.49 -5.73
N ALA A 76 -1.53 -1.52 -4.96
CA ALA A 76 -1.16 -1.73 -3.55
C ALA A 76 -2.35 -2.29 -2.75
N ARG A 77 -3.54 -1.73 -2.93
CA ARG A 77 -4.76 -2.23 -2.28
C ARG A 77 -5.08 -3.67 -2.69
N THR A 78 -5.13 -3.97 -3.98
CA THR A 78 -5.38 -5.35 -4.46
C THR A 78 -4.40 -6.37 -3.89
N LEU A 79 -3.14 -5.96 -3.70
CA LEU A 79 -2.12 -6.82 -3.09
C LEU A 79 -2.31 -7.03 -1.58
N LEU A 80 -2.96 -6.09 -0.89
CA LEU A 80 -3.26 -6.16 0.55
C LEU A 80 -4.56 -6.90 0.86
N THR A 81 -5.52 -6.90 -0.07
CA THR A 81 -6.86 -7.49 0.11
C THR A 81 -6.87 -8.94 0.64
N PRO A 82 -6.02 -9.87 0.15
CA PRO A 82 -5.99 -11.24 0.70
C PRO A 82 -5.66 -11.27 2.20
N TYR A 83 -4.87 -10.30 2.68
CA TYR A 83 -4.47 -10.20 4.07
C TYR A 83 -5.50 -9.46 4.94
N SER A 84 -6.51 -8.79 4.38
CA SER A 84 -7.63 -8.22 5.15
C SER A 84 -8.87 -9.12 5.17
N GLU A 85 -9.05 -9.97 4.15
CA GLU A 85 -10.20 -10.88 4.00
C GLU A 85 -10.01 -12.24 4.70
N SER A 86 -8.78 -12.70 4.94
CA SER A 86 -8.51 -14.03 5.52
C SER A 86 -8.85 -14.18 7.02
N ALA A 87 -9.62 -13.25 7.61
CA ALA A 87 -10.01 -13.27 9.02
C ALA A 87 -11.43 -13.80 9.28
N ASP A 88 -12.13 -14.27 8.24
CA ASP A 88 -13.44 -14.93 8.32
C ASP A 88 -13.35 -16.43 7.97
#